data_AF-A0A0W1JGF0-F1
#
_entry.id   AF-A0A0W1JGF0-F1
#
_cell.length_a   1.000
_cell.length_b   1.000
_cell.length_c   1.000
_cell.angle_alpha   90.00
_cell.angle_beta   90.00
_cell.angle_gamma   90.00
#
_symmetry.space_group_name_H-M   'P 1'
#
loop_
_entity.id
_entity.type
_entity.pdbx_description
1 polymer ?
#
loop_
_entity_poly.entity_id
_entity_poly.type
_entity_poly.pdbx_seq_one_letter_code
_entity_poly.pdbx_strand_id
1 'polypeptide(L)'
;MKMDKNTFWQIIDSVNSEVSGSDLEGVLRVTQEKLEDYNPQEIAAWANFLGQYRDFADTSGVFAASCILNDYMSDDGFMDFRAWLISRGKEVYLAALKNPDTLAGIDIPEDTRFESYGYVAYDAYREICEDDVYAEMDANPLTKAQKDDIRAEIEYYPHEVDGTHIKDHLPNLCAKHLESLEEFHFTYREGPERMLHMTDLEKLKSAAKLIESMTGSRFKSYGGGSFIYPESSSDSYLAINMRRETDFDANLYRIHFDVNIQTTGSHPMDSTELMRLQREVGVAHALLTALEMQTYSLTPEEMQAFDDFIREQEELRETQEQTGAPIMGQTF
;
A
#
# COMPACT_ATOMS: atom_id res chain seq x y z
N MET A 1 29.08 6.74 -12.35
CA MET A 1 28.07 6.10 -13.22
C MET A 1 26.72 6.67 -12.84
N LYS A 2 25.84 6.96 -13.80
CA LYS A 2 24.51 7.50 -13.46
C LYS A 2 23.65 6.39 -12.85
N MET A 3 23.02 6.64 -11.72
CA MET A 3 22.13 5.74 -11.03
C MET A 3 20.82 5.62 -11.82
N ASP A 4 20.51 4.40 -12.20
CA ASP A 4 19.25 3.99 -12.78
C ASP A 4 18.84 2.63 -12.19
N LYS A 5 17.65 2.15 -12.58
CA LYS A 5 17.10 0.89 -12.10
C LYS A 5 18.07 -0.29 -12.30
N ASN A 6 18.81 -0.32 -13.41
CA ASN A 6 19.74 -1.41 -13.70
C ASN A 6 20.99 -1.32 -12.83
N THR A 7 21.53 -0.13 -12.66
CA THR A 7 22.69 0.15 -11.80
C THR A 7 22.38 -0.16 -10.34
N PHE A 8 21.18 0.20 -9.87
CA PHE A 8 20.67 -0.15 -8.55
C PHE A 8 20.77 -1.65 -8.27
N TRP A 9 20.23 -2.48 -9.17
CA TRP A 9 20.29 -3.94 -9.03
C TRP A 9 21.70 -4.49 -9.25
N GLN A 10 22.49 -3.93 -10.17
CA GLN A 10 23.87 -4.37 -10.40
C GLN A 10 24.75 -4.21 -9.15
N ILE A 11 24.55 -3.17 -8.35
CA ILE A 11 25.25 -3.01 -7.07
C ILE A 11 24.89 -4.16 -6.14
N ILE A 12 23.59 -4.45 -5.97
CA ILE A 12 23.10 -5.53 -5.10
C ILE A 12 23.59 -6.90 -5.58
N ASP A 13 23.52 -7.17 -6.89
CA ASP A 13 24.01 -8.42 -7.47
C ASP A 13 25.54 -8.57 -7.28
N SER A 14 26.29 -7.46 -7.38
CA SER A 14 27.73 -7.47 -7.08
C SER A 14 28.01 -7.79 -5.62
N VAL A 15 27.25 -7.23 -4.67
CA VAL A 15 27.35 -7.57 -3.23
C VAL A 15 27.08 -9.05 -3.01
N ASN A 16 25.99 -9.56 -3.59
CA ASN A 16 25.57 -10.96 -3.45
C ASN A 16 26.54 -11.96 -4.12
N SER A 17 27.41 -11.50 -5.02
CA SER A 17 28.49 -12.31 -5.60
C SER A 17 29.73 -12.41 -4.69
N GLU A 18 29.89 -11.47 -3.76
CA GLU A 18 31.05 -11.35 -2.86
C GLU A 18 30.76 -11.86 -1.45
N VAL A 19 29.51 -11.70 -1.00
CA VAL A 19 29.08 -12.02 0.36
C VAL A 19 27.90 -12.98 0.32
N SER A 20 27.91 -13.98 1.20
CA SER A 20 26.74 -14.83 1.40
C SER A 20 25.60 -13.97 1.90
N GLY A 21 24.42 -14.09 1.29
CA GLY A 21 23.27 -13.35 1.76
C GLY A 21 22.81 -13.71 3.20
N SER A 22 23.32 -14.78 3.80
CA SER A 22 23.10 -15.09 5.22
C SER A 22 23.97 -14.23 6.17
N ASP A 23 25.03 -13.61 5.65
CA ASP A 23 25.93 -12.71 6.38
C ASP A 23 25.46 -11.26 6.23
N LEU A 24 24.47 -10.88 7.06
CA LEU A 24 23.84 -9.56 7.00
C LEU A 24 24.83 -8.42 7.26
N GLU A 25 25.79 -8.63 8.17
CA GLU A 25 26.83 -7.62 8.46
C GLU A 25 27.76 -7.43 7.26
N GLY A 26 28.18 -8.52 6.61
CA GLY A 26 28.96 -8.48 5.39
C GLY A 26 28.20 -7.81 4.24
N VAL A 27 26.91 -8.13 4.05
CA VAL A 27 26.06 -7.51 3.03
C VAL A 27 25.96 -6.01 3.26
N LEU A 28 25.71 -5.58 4.50
CA LEU A 28 25.62 -4.16 4.86
C LEU A 28 26.93 -3.43 4.55
N ARG A 29 28.06 -3.94 5.04
CA ARG A 29 29.38 -3.34 4.86
C ARG A 29 29.75 -3.22 3.38
N VAL A 30 29.59 -4.30 2.60
CA VAL A 30 29.98 -4.30 1.18
C VAL A 30 29.03 -3.44 0.34
N THR A 31 27.74 -3.37 0.68
CA THR A 31 26.82 -2.41 0.05
C THR A 31 27.27 -0.98 0.31
N GLN A 32 27.60 -0.63 1.56
CA GLN A 32 28.11 0.70 1.90
C GLN A 32 29.38 1.04 1.13
N GLU A 33 30.40 0.17 1.17
CA GLU A 33 31.68 0.37 0.46
C GLU A 33 31.47 0.62 -1.06
N LYS A 34 30.53 -0.10 -1.68
CA LYS A 34 30.21 0.13 -3.11
C LYS A 34 29.46 1.43 -3.36
N LEU A 35 28.62 1.89 -2.43
CA LEU A 35 27.92 3.15 -2.55
C LEU A 35 28.87 4.34 -2.37
N GLU A 36 29.89 4.23 -1.52
CA GLU A 36 30.92 5.26 -1.31
C GLU A 36 31.74 5.58 -2.58
N ASP A 37 31.78 4.68 -3.57
CA ASP A 37 32.38 4.92 -4.88
C ASP A 37 31.53 5.85 -5.80
N TYR A 38 30.30 6.17 -5.39
CA TYR A 38 29.39 7.05 -6.11
C TYR A 38 29.38 8.45 -5.51
N ASN A 39 28.97 9.44 -6.32
CA ASN A 39 28.82 10.80 -5.82
C ASN A 39 27.53 10.94 -4.97
N PRO A 40 27.41 11.97 -4.11
CA PRO A 40 26.27 12.13 -3.20
C PRO A 40 24.90 12.05 -3.87
N GLN A 41 24.73 12.67 -5.05
CA GLN A 41 23.47 12.65 -5.80
C GLN A 41 23.07 11.23 -6.23
N GLU A 42 24.05 10.41 -6.63
CA GLU A 42 23.79 9.03 -7.06
C GLU A 42 23.50 8.11 -5.87
N ILE A 43 24.10 8.36 -4.69
CA ILE A 43 23.76 7.63 -3.45
C ILE A 43 22.32 7.95 -3.04
N ALA A 44 21.93 9.24 -3.06
CA ALA A 44 20.55 9.64 -2.79
C ALA A 44 19.57 9.05 -3.82
N ALA A 45 19.96 8.98 -5.09
CA ALA A 45 19.16 8.31 -6.12
C ALA A 45 19.01 6.80 -5.82
N TRP A 46 20.06 6.12 -5.35
CA TRP A 46 19.99 4.71 -4.94
C TRP A 46 19.02 4.52 -3.77
N ALA A 47 19.07 5.41 -2.77
CA ALA A 47 18.13 5.41 -1.64
C ALA A 47 16.67 5.59 -2.11
N ASN A 48 16.43 6.48 -3.07
CA ASN A 48 15.13 6.67 -3.70
C ASN A 48 14.64 5.42 -4.46
N PHE A 49 15.52 4.68 -5.14
CA PHE A 49 15.19 3.37 -5.72
C PHE A 49 14.87 2.32 -4.65
N LEU A 50 15.67 2.23 -3.59
CA LEU A 50 15.42 1.32 -2.47
C LEU A 50 14.03 1.56 -1.85
N GLY A 51 13.70 2.83 -1.57
CA GLY A 51 12.39 3.23 -1.07
C GLY A 51 11.27 2.82 -2.03
N GLN A 52 11.42 3.11 -3.32
CA GLN A 52 10.38 2.77 -4.30
C GLN A 52 10.14 1.25 -4.45
N TYR A 53 11.20 0.44 -4.42
CA TYR A 53 11.05 -1.03 -4.41
C TYR A 53 10.42 -1.50 -3.09
N ARG A 54 10.77 -0.90 -1.96
CA ARG A 54 10.14 -1.23 -0.67
C ARG A 54 8.64 -0.94 -0.69
N ASP A 55 8.23 0.19 -1.25
CA ASP A 55 6.81 0.54 -1.40
C ASP A 55 6.07 -0.49 -2.28
N PHE A 56 6.69 -0.90 -3.39
CA PHE A 56 6.06 -1.90 -4.28
C PHE A 56 6.00 -3.31 -3.68
N ALA A 57 6.86 -3.63 -2.71
CA ALA A 57 6.80 -4.90 -1.99
C ALA A 57 5.74 -4.93 -0.87
N ASP A 58 5.05 -3.80 -0.60
CA ASP A 58 3.95 -3.73 0.36
C ASP A 58 2.70 -4.44 -0.18
N THR A 59 2.66 -5.76 -0.03
CA THR A 59 1.55 -6.59 -0.48
C THR A 59 1.17 -7.62 0.56
N SER A 60 -0.11 -8.02 0.61
CA SER A 60 -0.60 -9.02 1.56
C SER A 60 0.12 -10.37 1.43
N GLY A 61 0.48 -10.79 0.21
CA GLY A 61 1.26 -12.01 -0.01
C GLY A 61 2.66 -11.95 0.58
N VAL A 62 3.39 -10.85 0.37
CA VAL A 62 4.74 -10.64 0.94
C VAL A 62 4.66 -10.46 2.46
N PHE A 63 3.64 -9.76 2.96
CA PHE A 63 3.37 -9.62 4.40
C PHE A 63 3.12 -10.98 5.06
N ALA A 64 2.27 -11.82 4.46
CA ALA A 64 1.99 -13.16 4.95
C ALA A 64 3.25 -14.03 5.01
N ALA A 65 4.10 -13.99 3.98
CA ALA A 65 5.39 -14.67 4.00
C ALA A 65 6.28 -14.16 5.14
N SER A 66 6.29 -12.85 5.37
CA SER A 66 7.07 -12.24 6.46
C SER A 66 6.60 -12.70 7.85
N CYS A 67 5.29 -12.87 8.05
CA CYS A 67 4.72 -13.39 9.30
C CYS A 67 5.12 -14.85 9.54
N ILE A 68 5.12 -15.71 8.49
CA ILE A 68 5.57 -17.11 8.60
C ILE A 68 7.05 -17.17 9.01
N LEU A 69 7.88 -16.28 8.48
CA LEU A 69 9.33 -16.33 8.67
C LEU A 69 9.80 -15.76 10.01
N ASN A 70 9.03 -14.88 10.65
CA ASN A 70 9.48 -14.16 11.87
C ASN A 70 8.52 -14.33 13.06
N ASP A 71 7.61 -15.30 12.99
CA ASP A 71 6.53 -15.60 13.95
C ASP A 71 5.48 -14.48 14.18
N TYR A 72 5.80 -13.23 13.85
CA TYR A 72 4.91 -12.07 13.89
C TYR A 72 5.57 -10.89 13.16
N MET A 73 4.76 -9.99 12.60
CA MET A 73 5.26 -8.77 11.98
C MET A 73 4.43 -7.53 12.38
N SER A 74 5.11 -6.50 12.90
CA SER A 74 4.57 -5.14 12.98
C SER A 74 4.79 -4.40 11.66
N ASP A 75 4.17 -3.23 11.49
CA ASP A 75 4.39 -2.38 10.31
C ASP A 75 5.89 -2.04 10.13
N ASP A 76 6.57 -1.69 11.22
CA ASP A 76 8.02 -1.42 11.22
C ASP A 76 8.82 -2.68 10.84
N GLY A 77 8.51 -3.84 11.44
CA GLY A 77 9.20 -5.09 11.10
C GLY A 77 8.96 -5.49 9.63
N PHE A 78 7.81 -5.14 9.06
CA PHE A 78 7.52 -5.41 7.66
C PHE A 78 8.31 -4.49 6.71
N MET A 79 8.55 -3.24 7.12
CA MET A 79 9.47 -2.36 6.42
C MET A 79 10.88 -2.95 6.37
N ASP A 80 11.36 -3.49 7.50
CA ASP A 80 12.68 -4.13 7.61
C ASP A 80 12.77 -5.42 6.79
N PHE A 81 11.69 -6.21 6.76
CA PHE A 81 11.59 -7.41 5.92
C PHE A 81 11.67 -7.08 4.44
N ARG A 82 11.02 -6.01 4.00
CA ARG A 82 11.08 -5.59 2.59
C ARG A 82 12.48 -5.08 2.22
N ALA A 83 13.20 -4.44 3.15
CA ALA A 83 14.62 -4.10 2.96
C ALA A 83 15.47 -5.37 2.81
N TRP A 84 15.25 -6.39 3.64
CA TRP A 84 15.87 -7.70 3.48
C TRP A 84 15.55 -8.34 2.12
N LEU A 85 14.28 -8.34 1.71
CA LEU A 85 13.86 -8.93 0.45
C LEU A 85 14.58 -8.29 -0.75
N ILE A 86 14.76 -6.97 -0.73
CA ILE A 86 15.50 -6.25 -1.77
C ILE A 86 16.99 -6.61 -1.73
N SER A 87 17.59 -6.74 -0.54
CA SER A 87 19.00 -7.17 -0.40
C SER A 87 19.28 -8.54 -1.03
N ARG A 88 18.24 -9.39 -1.23
CA ARG A 88 18.37 -10.70 -1.90
C ARG A 88 18.62 -10.62 -3.41
N GLY A 89 18.54 -9.43 -3.99
CA GLY A 89 18.71 -9.21 -5.41
C GLY A 89 17.42 -9.34 -6.21
N LYS A 90 17.50 -8.93 -7.47
CA LYS A 90 16.34 -8.67 -8.33
C LYS A 90 15.48 -9.91 -8.56
N GLU A 91 16.11 -11.05 -8.83
CA GLU A 91 15.40 -12.28 -9.18
C GLU A 91 14.55 -12.79 -8.01
N VAL A 92 15.11 -12.79 -6.80
CA VAL A 92 14.40 -13.20 -5.58
C VAL A 92 13.26 -12.23 -5.27
N TYR A 93 13.54 -10.93 -5.36
CA TYR A 93 12.54 -9.88 -5.15
C TYR A 93 11.34 -10.06 -6.10
N LEU A 94 11.57 -10.12 -7.41
CA LEU A 94 10.49 -10.26 -8.40
C LEU A 94 9.75 -11.61 -8.27
N ALA A 95 10.47 -12.69 -7.97
CA ALA A 95 9.86 -14.00 -7.75
C ALA A 95 8.92 -13.99 -6.54
N ALA A 96 9.32 -13.33 -5.44
CA ALA A 96 8.50 -13.22 -4.23
C ALA A 96 7.26 -12.36 -4.46
N LEU A 97 7.37 -11.24 -5.19
CA LEU A 97 6.20 -10.41 -5.53
C LEU A 97 5.20 -11.17 -6.42
N LYS A 98 5.68 -12.03 -7.32
CA LYS A 98 4.86 -12.88 -8.19
C LYS A 98 4.25 -14.08 -7.46
N ASN A 99 5.02 -14.70 -6.57
CA ASN A 99 4.61 -15.84 -5.75
C ASN A 99 5.46 -15.87 -4.46
N PRO A 100 4.93 -15.40 -3.32
CA PRO A 100 5.70 -15.30 -2.09
C PRO A 100 6.18 -16.66 -1.56
N ASP A 101 5.52 -17.76 -1.94
CA ASP A 101 5.88 -19.12 -1.52
C ASP A 101 7.24 -19.57 -2.10
N THR A 102 7.74 -18.88 -3.12
CA THR A 102 9.09 -19.10 -3.67
C THR A 102 10.21 -18.87 -2.65
N LEU A 103 9.96 -18.06 -1.61
CA LEU A 103 10.91 -17.84 -0.52
C LEU A 103 11.25 -19.13 0.23
N ALA A 104 10.38 -20.15 0.22
CA ALA A 104 10.70 -21.46 0.81
C ALA A 104 11.94 -22.12 0.18
N GLY A 105 12.26 -21.77 -1.08
CA GLY A 105 13.36 -22.33 -1.86
C GLY A 105 14.72 -21.67 -1.66
N ILE A 106 14.82 -20.60 -0.87
CA ILE A 106 16.09 -19.92 -0.61
C ILE A 106 16.61 -20.19 0.81
N ASP A 107 17.88 -19.85 1.02
CA ASP A 107 18.48 -19.80 2.35
C ASP A 107 18.04 -18.52 3.05
N ILE A 108 17.49 -18.66 4.25
CA ILE A 108 16.88 -17.57 5.02
C ILE A 108 17.61 -17.50 6.37
N PRO A 109 18.12 -16.33 6.78
CA PRO A 109 18.71 -16.14 8.10
C PRO A 109 17.66 -16.32 9.21
N GLU A 110 18.10 -16.45 10.46
CA GLU A 110 17.20 -16.58 11.62
C GLU A 110 16.27 -15.38 11.79
N ASP A 111 16.75 -14.18 11.44
CA ASP A 111 15.96 -12.95 11.45
C ASP A 111 16.04 -12.27 10.08
N THR A 112 14.89 -11.96 9.51
CA THR A 112 14.78 -11.28 8.21
C THR A 112 14.41 -9.80 8.35
N ARG A 113 14.34 -9.27 9.57
CA ARG A 113 14.21 -7.83 9.83
C ARG A 113 15.57 -7.17 9.66
N PHE A 114 15.80 -6.57 8.49
CA PHE A 114 17.08 -5.96 8.14
C PHE A 114 17.01 -4.43 8.13
N GLU A 115 16.64 -3.84 9.28
CA GLU A 115 16.46 -2.39 9.49
C GLU A 115 17.67 -1.59 8.98
N SER A 116 18.89 -2.00 9.36
CA SER A 116 20.12 -1.29 8.99
C SER A 116 20.32 -1.18 7.48
N TYR A 117 19.82 -2.13 6.69
CA TYR A 117 19.90 -2.05 5.23
C TYR A 117 19.04 -0.91 4.66
N GLY A 118 17.96 -0.52 5.36
CA GLY A 118 17.18 0.68 5.04
C GLY A 118 17.98 1.98 5.16
N TYR A 119 19.04 1.98 5.98
CA TYR A 119 19.89 3.14 6.27
C TYR A 119 21.26 3.10 5.57
N VAL A 120 21.59 2.03 4.84
CA VAL A 120 22.93 1.85 4.26
C VAL A 120 23.36 2.99 3.33
N ALA A 121 22.41 3.60 2.61
CA ALA A 121 22.68 4.76 1.77
C ALA A 121 22.92 6.04 2.59
N TYR A 122 22.24 6.20 3.72
CA TYR A 122 22.50 7.29 4.66
C TYR A 122 23.91 7.17 5.26
N ASP A 123 24.30 5.95 5.66
CA ASP A 123 25.63 5.70 6.21
C ASP A 123 26.72 5.97 5.16
N ALA A 124 26.56 5.47 3.93
CA ALA A 124 27.48 5.77 2.83
C ALA A 124 27.55 7.26 2.48
N TYR A 125 26.40 7.95 2.46
CA TYR A 125 26.32 9.38 2.15
C TYR A 125 27.07 10.22 3.20
N ARG A 126 26.94 9.85 4.47
CA ARG A 126 27.57 10.55 5.59
C ARG A 126 29.10 10.46 5.64
N GLU A 127 29.68 9.42 5.06
CA GLU A 127 31.14 9.30 4.96
C GLU A 127 31.73 10.29 3.95
N ILE A 128 30.94 10.72 2.96
CA ILE A 128 31.39 11.60 1.88
C ILE A 128 30.79 13.02 1.94
N CYS A 129 29.74 13.24 2.73
CA CYS A 129 29.02 14.50 2.83
C CYS A 129 28.60 14.80 4.28
N GLU A 130 28.69 16.06 4.70
CA GLU A 130 28.24 16.50 6.04
C GLU A 130 26.72 16.75 6.11
N ASP A 131 26.06 16.87 4.96
CA ASP A 131 24.61 17.07 4.86
C ASP A 131 23.83 15.75 4.99
N ASP A 132 22.51 15.88 5.14
CA ASP A 132 21.58 14.76 5.25
C ASP A 132 21.13 14.25 3.87
N VAL A 133 21.21 12.94 3.65
CA VAL A 133 20.78 12.29 2.40
C VAL A 133 19.32 12.57 2.07
N TYR A 134 18.47 12.72 3.09
CA TYR A 134 17.02 12.93 2.90
C TYR A 134 16.73 14.24 2.17
N ALA A 135 17.51 15.30 2.41
CA ALA A 135 17.35 16.56 1.69
C ALA A 135 17.64 16.41 0.18
N GLU A 136 18.67 15.63 -0.18
CA GLU A 136 19.01 15.37 -1.58
C GLU A 136 17.97 14.44 -2.24
N MET A 137 17.45 13.45 -1.48
CA MET A 137 16.37 12.57 -1.93
C MET A 137 15.09 13.36 -2.24
N ASP A 138 14.68 14.26 -1.34
CA ASP A 138 13.50 15.10 -1.48
C ASP A 138 13.64 16.12 -2.62
N ALA A 139 14.85 16.64 -2.82
CA ALA A 139 15.14 17.54 -3.94
C ALA A 139 15.13 16.81 -5.29
N ASN A 140 15.42 15.51 -5.32
CA ASN A 140 15.56 14.71 -6.54
C ASN A 140 14.78 13.38 -6.47
N PRO A 141 13.45 13.41 -6.30
CA PRO A 141 12.65 12.20 -6.24
C PRO A 141 12.64 11.47 -7.59
N LEU A 142 12.35 10.16 -7.57
CA LEU A 142 12.13 9.42 -8.82
C LEU A 142 10.97 10.03 -9.61
N THR A 143 11.22 10.26 -10.90
CA THR A 143 10.19 10.72 -11.83
C THR A 143 9.10 9.66 -12.02
N LYS A 144 7.89 10.08 -12.42
CA LYS A 144 6.79 9.16 -12.74
C LYS A 144 7.21 8.10 -13.77
N ALA A 145 7.97 8.48 -14.80
CA ALA A 145 8.48 7.54 -15.80
C ALA A 145 9.42 6.47 -15.21
N GLN A 146 10.27 6.82 -14.24
CA GLN A 146 11.13 5.86 -13.55
C GLN A 146 10.30 4.91 -12.67
N LYS A 147 9.30 5.44 -11.95
CA LYS A 147 8.38 4.62 -11.13
C LYS A 147 7.58 3.65 -12.00
N ASP A 148 7.08 4.10 -13.13
CA ASP A 148 6.33 3.28 -14.08
C ASP A 148 7.23 2.21 -14.73
N ASP A 149 8.50 2.53 -15.01
CA ASP A 149 9.49 1.55 -15.50
C ASP A 149 9.84 0.47 -14.45
N ILE A 150 9.88 0.83 -13.16
CA ILE A 150 9.99 -0.17 -12.08
C ILE A 150 8.70 -1.00 -11.99
N ARG A 151 7.53 -0.36 -12.03
CA ARG A 151 6.25 -1.07 -11.94
C ARG A 151 6.05 -2.07 -13.08
N ALA A 152 6.54 -1.77 -14.28
CA ALA A 152 6.38 -2.58 -15.48
C ALA A 152 7.11 -3.94 -15.44
N GLU A 153 8.14 -4.10 -14.60
CA GLU A 153 8.83 -5.39 -14.41
C GLU A 153 8.22 -6.27 -13.32
N ILE A 154 7.27 -5.74 -12.55
CA ILE A 154 6.65 -6.43 -11.41
C ILE A 154 5.36 -7.11 -11.84
N GLU A 155 5.34 -8.44 -11.72
CA GLU A 155 4.12 -9.25 -11.75
C GLU A 155 3.72 -9.56 -10.31
N TYR A 156 2.48 -9.25 -9.93
CA TYR A 156 2.00 -9.46 -8.56
C TYR A 156 1.28 -10.79 -8.40
N TYR A 157 1.43 -11.39 -7.23
CA TYR A 157 0.61 -12.50 -6.77
C TYR A 157 -0.87 -12.06 -6.75
N PRO A 158 -1.76 -12.79 -7.45
CA PRO A 158 -3.10 -12.30 -7.73
C PRO A 158 -4.08 -12.47 -6.56
N HIS A 159 -3.65 -13.10 -5.46
CA HIS A 159 -4.50 -13.41 -4.32
C HIS A 159 -4.17 -12.52 -3.14
N GLU A 160 -5.21 -12.00 -2.50
CA GLU A 160 -5.08 -11.43 -1.17
C GLU A 160 -4.89 -12.58 -0.17
N VAL A 161 -3.85 -12.48 0.68
CA VAL A 161 -3.53 -13.51 1.66
C VAL A 161 -3.85 -13.00 3.06
N ASP A 162 -4.70 -13.74 3.77
CA ASP A 162 -5.00 -13.53 5.18
C ASP A 162 -4.47 -14.70 6.03
N GLY A 163 -4.45 -14.52 7.35
CA GLY A 163 -3.99 -15.57 8.27
C GLY A 163 -4.82 -16.86 8.23
N THR A 164 -6.08 -16.80 7.78
CA THR A 164 -6.98 -17.96 7.78
C THR A 164 -6.73 -18.91 6.61
N HIS A 165 -6.38 -18.38 5.43
CA HIS A 165 -6.15 -19.16 4.21
C HIS A 165 -4.67 -19.21 3.81
N ILE A 166 -3.76 -18.79 4.69
CA ILE A 166 -2.32 -18.69 4.38
C ILE A 166 -1.71 -20.00 3.85
N LYS A 167 -2.20 -21.16 4.28
CA LYS A 167 -1.72 -22.48 3.81
C LYS A 167 -2.11 -22.80 2.37
N ASP A 168 -3.23 -22.27 1.92
CA ASP A 168 -3.71 -22.48 0.55
C ASP A 168 -2.87 -21.66 -0.43
N HIS A 169 -2.32 -20.53 0.06
CA HIS A 169 -1.51 -19.60 -0.72
C HIS A 169 0.00 -19.85 -0.61
N LEU A 170 0.51 -20.18 0.58
CA LEU A 170 1.94 -20.32 0.92
C LEU A 170 2.27 -21.71 1.52
N PRO A 171 1.93 -22.82 0.85
CA PRO A 171 2.06 -24.17 1.41
C PRO A 171 3.50 -24.57 1.71
N ASN A 172 4.48 -24.17 0.89
CA ASN A 172 5.87 -24.58 1.08
C ASN A 172 6.53 -23.84 2.24
N LEU A 173 6.26 -22.52 2.37
CA LEU A 173 6.71 -21.73 3.51
C LEU A 173 6.15 -22.27 4.82
N CYS A 174 4.83 -22.53 4.85
CA CYS A 174 4.19 -23.13 6.02
C CYS A 174 4.82 -24.47 6.40
N ALA A 175 5.04 -25.35 5.42
CA ALA A 175 5.61 -26.69 5.67
C ALA A 175 7.04 -26.65 6.20
N LYS A 176 7.82 -25.62 5.84
CA LYS A 176 9.23 -25.48 6.23
C LYS A 176 9.42 -24.79 7.57
N HIS A 177 8.58 -23.82 7.91
CA HIS A 177 8.81 -22.90 9.04
C HIS A 177 7.80 -23.03 10.19
N LEU A 178 6.64 -23.65 10.00
CA LEU A 178 5.64 -23.80 11.06
C LEU A 178 5.70 -25.21 11.69
N GLU A 179 6.24 -25.33 12.92
CA GLU A 179 6.30 -26.60 13.66
C GLU A 179 4.95 -27.04 14.26
N SER A 180 4.08 -26.08 14.63
CA SER A 180 2.72 -26.36 15.11
C SER A 180 1.74 -25.32 14.61
N LEU A 181 0.58 -25.80 14.14
CA LEU A 181 -0.43 -25.04 13.40
C LEU A 181 -1.43 -24.34 14.32
N GLU A 182 -0.97 -23.72 15.41
CA GLU A 182 -1.85 -22.80 16.14
C GLU A 182 -2.24 -21.65 15.20
N GLU A 183 -3.51 -21.26 15.25
CA GLU A 183 -4.12 -20.35 14.28
C GLU A 183 -3.33 -19.03 14.19
N PHE A 184 -2.65 -18.81 13.07
CA PHE A 184 -1.94 -17.56 12.78
C PHE A 184 -2.98 -16.48 12.45
N HIS A 185 -3.31 -15.67 13.44
CA HIS A 185 -4.27 -14.57 13.28
C HIS A 185 -3.52 -13.26 13.01
N PHE A 186 -3.39 -12.87 11.76
CA PHE A 186 -3.00 -11.52 11.36
C PHE A 186 -3.96 -10.98 10.30
N THR A 187 -4.11 -9.65 10.30
CA THR A 187 -4.81 -8.92 9.23
C THR A 187 -3.83 -7.95 8.60
N TYR A 188 -3.60 -8.13 7.30
CA TYR A 188 -2.85 -7.13 6.53
C TYR A 188 -3.71 -5.87 6.44
N ARG A 189 -3.15 -4.73 6.88
CA ARG A 189 -3.74 -3.41 6.63
C ARG A 189 -2.89 -2.74 5.56
N GLU A 190 -3.53 -2.32 4.48
CA GLU A 190 -2.85 -1.52 3.47
C GLU A 190 -2.32 -0.24 4.12
N GLY A 191 -1.00 -0.03 4.02
CA GLY A 191 -0.37 1.20 4.48
C GLY A 191 -0.77 2.39 3.61
N PRO A 192 -0.81 3.62 4.17
CA PRO A 192 -1.14 4.83 3.40
C PRO A 192 -0.19 5.06 2.21
N GLU A 193 1.05 4.58 2.28
CA GLU A 193 2.08 4.80 1.26
C GLU A 193 1.78 4.11 -0.09
N ARG A 194 1.04 2.99 -0.10
CA ARG A 194 0.66 2.32 -1.36
C ARG A 194 -0.32 3.16 -2.18
N MET A 195 -1.07 4.06 -1.54
CA MET A 195 -1.98 4.99 -2.22
C MET A 195 -1.26 6.04 -3.07
N LEU A 196 0.06 6.25 -2.92
CA LEU A 196 0.82 7.17 -3.77
C LEU A 196 1.07 6.62 -5.18
N HIS A 197 1.18 5.30 -5.36
CA HIS A 197 1.66 4.70 -6.62
C HIS A 197 0.58 4.01 -7.47
N MET A 198 -0.64 3.95 -6.97
CA MET A 198 -1.82 3.44 -7.67
C MET A 198 -2.24 4.40 -8.80
N THR A 199 -2.83 3.86 -9.87
CA THR A 199 -3.57 4.68 -10.85
C THR A 199 -4.77 5.33 -10.18
N ASP A 200 -5.27 6.47 -10.70
CA ASP A 200 -6.45 7.13 -10.13
C ASP A 200 -7.66 6.19 -10.05
N LEU A 201 -7.79 5.25 -11.00
CA LEU A 201 -8.80 4.19 -10.99
C LEU A 201 -8.61 3.21 -9.82
N GLU A 202 -7.39 2.75 -9.60
CA GLU A 202 -7.08 1.83 -8.50
C GLU A 202 -7.33 2.50 -7.14
N LYS A 203 -6.91 3.77 -6.97
CA LYS A 203 -7.18 4.55 -5.75
C LYS A 203 -8.66 4.68 -5.49
N LEU A 204 -9.46 4.98 -6.52
CA LEU A 204 -10.91 5.08 -6.40
C LEU A 204 -11.58 3.75 -6.04
N LYS A 205 -11.10 2.62 -6.58
CA LYS A 205 -11.59 1.29 -6.21
C LYS A 205 -11.29 0.95 -4.75
N SER A 206 -10.08 1.23 -4.26
CA SER A 206 -9.73 1.03 -2.85
C SER A 206 -10.50 1.96 -1.92
N ALA A 207 -10.70 3.22 -2.31
CA ALA A 207 -11.51 4.16 -1.56
C ALA A 207 -12.97 3.71 -1.47
N ALA A 208 -13.55 3.20 -2.57
CA ALA A 208 -14.90 2.65 -2.58
C ALA A 208 -15.05 1.48 -1.59
N LYS A 209 -14.10 0.54 -1.57
CA LYS A 209 -14.07 -0.56 -0.57
C LYS A 209 -13.97 -0.04 0.87
N LEU A 210 -13.12 0.96 1.11
CA LEU A 210 -12.96 1.57 2.44
C LEU A 210 -14.25 2.28 2.88
N ILE A 211 -14.89 3.03 1.99
CA ILE A 211 -16.19 3.67 2.24
C ILE A 211 -17.23 2.62 2.65
N GLU A 212 -17.29 1.49 1.94
CA GLU A 212 -18.22 0.41 2.27
C GLU A 212 -17.96 -0.17 3.66
N SER A 213 -16.69 -0.46 3.97
CA SER A 213 -16.29 -0.96 5.30
C SER A 213 -16.61 0.04 6.42
N MET A 214 -16.29 1.32 6.24
CA MET A 214 -16.44 2.34 7.28
C MET A 214 -17.88 2.81 7.48
N THR A 215 -18.69 2.82 6.43
CA THR A 215 -20.07 3.33 6.49
C THR A 215 -21.13 2.24 6.58
N GLY A 216 -20.76 0.97 6.37
CA GLY A 216 -21.70 -0.14 6.30
C GLY A 216 -22.60 -0.01 5.08
N SER A 217 -22.00 0.20 3.90
CA SER A 217 -22.70 0.25 2.61
C SER A 217 -23.73 1.39 2.49
N ARG A 218 -23.41 2.58 3.00
CA ARG A 218 -24.28 3.78 2.92
C ARG A 218 -23.90 4.72 1.77
N PHE A 219 -23.22 4.21 0.75
CA PHE A 219 -23.09 4.87 -0.55
C PHE A 219 -24.43 4.79 -1.32
N LYS A 220 -24.88 5.91 -1.88
CA LYS A 220 -26.07 5.97 -2.72
C LYS A 220 -25.81 6.81 -3.97
N SER A 221 -25.98 6.22 -5.14
CA SER A 221 -25.92 6.92 -6.41
C SER A 221 -27.33 7.32 -6.89
N TYR A 222 -27.49 8.57 -7.32
CA TYR A 222 -28.72 9.07 -7.93
C TYR A 222 -28.39 9.74 -9.26
N GLY A 223 -29.37 9.85 -10.16
CA GLY A 223 -29.25 10.44 -11.51
C GLY A 223 -28.86 11.92 -11.58
N GLY A 224 -28.31 12.50 -10.51
CA GLY A 224 -27.76 13.86 -10.43
C GLY A 224 -26.61 14.02 -9.43
N GLY A 225 -26.04 12.93 -8.89
CA GLY A 225 -24.93 12.96 -7.93
C GLY A 225 -24.86 11.71 -7.05
N SER A 226 -23.70 11.41 -6.47
CA SER A 226 -23.51 10.28 -5.56
C SER A 226 -23.17 10.78 -4.15
N PHE A 227 -23.80 10.19 -3.12
CA PHE A 227 -23.64 10.62 -1.74
C PHE A 227 -23.22 9.46 -0.84
N ILE A 228 -22.36 9.75 0.12
CA ILE A 228 -21.91 8.84 1.18
C ILE A 228 -22.40 9.41 2.51
N TYR A 229 -23.12 8.59 3.27
CA TYR A 229 -23.65 8.98 4.56
C TYR A 229 -22.91 8.23 5.68
N PRO A 230 -22.26 8.93 6.63
CA PRO A 230 -21.68 8.29 7.80
C PRO A 230 -22.74 7.62 8.69
N GLU A 231 -23.97 8.14 8.67
CA GLU A 231 -25.13 7.58 9.37
C GLU A 231 -26.34 7.37 8.43
N SER A 232 -27.50 6.95 8.95
CA SER A 232 -28.71 6.76 8.13
C SER A 232 -29.02 8.09 7.46
N SER A 233 -29.35 8.07 6.16
CA SER A 233 -29.55 9.31 5.40
C SER A 233 -30.67 10.23 5.94
N SER A 234 -31.55 9.69 6.79
CA SER A 234 -32.57 10.45 7.53
C SER A 234 -32.05 11.19 8.76
N ASP A 235 -30.93 10.76 9.31
CA ASP A 235 -30.44 11.15 10.63
C ASP A 235 -28.98 11.62 10.62
N SER A 236 -28.35 11.71 9.44
CA SER A 236 -26.99 12.20 9.25
C SER A 236 -26.94 13.72 9.27
N TYR A 237 -26.00 14.29 10.03
CA TYR A 237 -25.72 15.72 10.01
C TYR A 237 -24.86 16.11 8.82
N LEU A 238 -23.98 15.21 8.38
CA LEU A 238 -23.05 15.39 7.27
C LEU A 238 -23.29 14.35 6.17
N ALA A 239 -23.04 14.75 4.91
CA ALA A 239 -22.91 13.83 3.80
C ALA A 239 -21.69 14.19 2.96
N ILE A 240 -20.95 13.19 2.49
CA ILE A 240 -19.88 13.40 1.53
C ILE A 240 -20.50 13.25 0.13
N ASN A 241 -20.34 14.26 -0.70
CA ASN A 241 -20.79 14.30 -2.08
C ASN A 241 -19.62 13.94 -2.99
N MET A 242 -19.84 12.95 -3.84
CA MET A 242 -18.95 12.60 -4.95
C MET A 242 -19.51 13.23 -6.22
N ARG A 243 -18.88 14.33 -6.66
CA ARG A 243 -19.23 15.04 -7.90
C ARG A 243 -18.38 14.57 -9.06
N ARG A 244 -19.04 14.41 -10.21
CA ARG A 244 -18.42 14.06 -11.49
C ARG A 244 -18.50 15.27 -12.40
N GLU A 245 -17.35 15.74 -12.86
CA GLU A 245 -17.23 16.80 -13.87
C GLU A 245 -16.60 16.22 -15.14
N THR A 246 -17.01 16.71 -16.31
CA THR A 246 -16.44 16.30 -17.59
C THR A 246 -15.57 17.43 -18.13
N ASP A 247 -14.29 17.15 -18.31
CA ASP A 247 -13.36 18.04 -19.01
C ASP A 247 -13.38 17.69 -20.50
N PHE A 248 -14.18 18.42 -21.26
CA PHE A 248 -14.36 18.18 -22.70
C PHE A 248 -13.09 18.44 -23.52
N ASP A 249 -12.19 19.30 -23.05
CA ASP A 249 -10.96 19.66 -23.76
C ASP A 249 -9.86 18.61 -23.52
N ALA A 250 -9.77 18.09 -22.29
CA ALA A 250 -8.83 17.01 -21.94
C ALA A 250 -9.34 15.61 -22.25
N ASN A 251 -10.64 15.45 -22.55
CA ASN A 251 -11.34 14.17 -22.69
C ASN A 251 -11.18 13.28 -21.43
N LEU A 252 -11.29 13.90 -20.26
CA LEU A 252 -11.15 13.25 -18.95
C LEU A 252 -12.39 13.51 -18.09
N TYR A 253 -12.70 12.56 -17.22
CA TYR A 253 -13.65 12.74 -16.12
C TYR A 253 -12.90 13.14 -14.85
N ARG A 254 -13.36 14.18 -14.18
CA ARG A 254 -12.85 14.60 -12.87
C ARG A 254 -13.82 14.20 -11.77
N ILE A 255 -13.31 13.52 -10.75
CA ILE A 255 -14.10 13.16 -9.57
C ILE A 255 -13.62 13.99 -8.36
N HIS A 256 -14.57 14.63 -7.69
CA HIS A 256 -14.35 15.46 -6.52
C HIS A 256 -15.17 14.94 -5.34
N PHE A 257 -14.59 15.03 -4.14
CA PHE A 257 -15.28 14.71 -2.89
C PHE A 257 -15.38 15.98 -2.03
N ASP A 258 -16.59 16.32 -1.58
CA ASP A 258 -16.83 17.45 -0.68
C ASP A 258 -17.84 17.10 0.41
N VAL A 259 -17.76 17.76 1.57
CA VAL A 259 -18.69 17.53 2.69
C VAL A 259 -19.79 18.58 2.66
N ASN A 260 -21.04 18.11 2.65
CA ASN A 260 -22.22 18.93 2.76
C ASN A 260 -22.89 18.73 4.13
N ILE A 261 -23.32 19.83 4.73
CA ILE A 261 -24.13 19.82 5.95
C ILE A 261 -25.58 19.60 5.53
N GLN A 262 -26.21 18.54 6.03
CA GLN A 262 -27.56 18.12 5.63
C GLN A 262 -28.64 18.75 6.52
N THR A 263 -28.37 18.89 7.81
CA THR A 263 -29.37 19.30 8.80
C THR A 263 -29.07 20.70 9.35
N THR A 264 -29.90 21.67 8.98
CA THR A 264 -30.06 22.94 9.72
C THR A 264 -31.34 22.84 10.55
N GLY A 265 -31.37 21.90 11.51
CA GLY A 265 -32.46 21.81 12.47
C GLY A 265 -32.50 23.05 13.35
N SER A 266 -33.64 23.71 13.43
CA SER A 266 -33.88 24.93 14.22
C SER A 266 -33.99 24.68 15.73
N HIS A 267 -33.34 23.63 16.25
CA HIS A 267 -33.30 23.29 17.67
C HIS A 267 -31.84 23.18 18.17
N PRO A 268 -31.57 23.57 19.43
CA PRO A 268 -30.26 23.37 20.03
C PRO A 268 -29.92 21.88 20.08
N MET A 269 -28.69 21.52 19.68
CA MET A 269 -28.19 20.15 19.81
C MET A 269 -28.02 19.77 21.27
N ASP A 270 -28.50 18.59 21.65
CA ASP A 270 -28.19 18.00 22.95
C ASP A 270 -26.82 17.29 22.97
N SER A 271 -26.41 16.76 24.13
CA SER A 271 -25.12 16.09 24.27
C SER A 271 -24.99 14.82 23.43
N THR A 272 -26.08 14.13 23.14
CA THR A 272 -26.10 12.91 22.33
C THR A 272 -25.92 13.26 20.86
N GLU A 273 -26.62 14.30 20.40
CA GLU A 273 -26.49 14.84 19.04
C GLU A 273 -25.08 15.39 18.77
N LEU A 274 -24.47 16.06 19.75
CA LEU A 274 -23.08 16.54 19.65
C LEU A 274 -22.07 15.39 19.53
N MET A 275 -22.20 14.33 20.33
CA MET A 275 -21.32 13.16 20.22
C MET A 275 -21.48 12.46 18.87
N ARG A 276 -22.71 12.41 18.35
CA ARG A 276 -22.98 11.86 17.03
C ARG A 276 -22.34 12.69 15.91
N LEU A 277 -22.52 14.00 15.92
CA LEU A 277 -21.86 14.91 14.97
C LEU A 277 -20.33 14.75 15.03
N GLN A 278 -19.74 14.65 16.24
CA GLN A 278 -18.31 14.45 16.40
C GLN A 278 -17.83 13.13 15.75
N ARG A 279 -18.63 12.06 15.87
CA ARG A 279 -18.36 10.78 15.19
C ARG A 279 -18.41 10.92 13.67
N GLU A 280 -19.45 11.57 13.15
CA GLU A 280 -19.59 11.80 11.70
C GLU A 280 -18.46 12.66 11.13
N VAL A 281 -18.01 13.69 11.86
CA VAL A 281 -16.82 14.49 11.51
C VAL A 281 -15.57 13.62 11.48
N GLY A 282 -15.39 12.73 12.46
CA GLY A 282 -14.25 11.81 12.49
C GLY A 282 -14.24 10.84 11.31
N VAL A 283 -15.39 10.26 10.96
CA VAL A 283 -15.53 9.37 9.78
C VAL A 283 -15.28 10.13 8.50
N ALA A 284 -15.86 11.32 8.34
CA ALA A 284 -15.66 12.15 7.15
C ALA A 284 -14.20 12.60 7.00
N HIS A 285 -13.55 12.96 8.10
CA HIS A 285 -12.13 13.30 8.09
C HIS A 285 -11.25 12.11 7.72
N ALA A 286 -11.45 10.94 8.33
CA ALA A 286 -10.70 9.73 8.02
C ALA A 286 -10.87 9.32 6.55
N LEU A 287 -12.09 9.38 6.01
CA LEU A 287 -12.37 9.09 4.60
C LEU A 287 -11.71 10.10 3.66
N LEU A 288 -11.78 11.41 3.95
CA LEU A 288 -11.13 12.43 3.13
C LEU A 288 -9.60 12.32 3.18
N THR A 289 -9.03 12.00 4.34
CA THR A 289 -7.60 11.74 4.48
C THR A 289 -7.20 10.50 3.68
N ALA A 290 -7.96 9.42 3.74
CA ALA A 290 -7.70 8.21 2.94
C ALA A 290 -7.91 8.42 1.42
N LEU A 291 -8.69 9.41 1.01
CA LEU A 291 -8.85 9.76 -0.40
C LEU A 291 -7.62 10.54 -0.94
N GLU A 292 -6.86 11.21 -0.07
CA GLU A 292 -5.55 11.85 -0.25
C GLU A 292 -5.29 12.69 -1.54
N MET A 293 -6.29 12.97 -2.38
CA MET A 293 -6.20 13.85 -3.56
C MET A 293 -7.56 14.50 -3.81
N GLN A 294 -7.60 15.84 -3.97
CA GLN A 294 -8.86 16.58 -4.15
C GLN A 294 -9.53 16.33 -5.52
N THR A 295 -8.87 15.62 -6.44
CA THR A 295 -9.34 15.42 -7.81
C THR A 295 -8.72 14.16 -8.41
N TYR A 296 -9.56 13.21 -8.82
CA TYR A 296 -9.16 12.06 -9.64
C TYR A 296 -9.46 12.36 -11.10
N SER A 297 -8.56 12.00 -12.01
CA SER A 297 -8.73 12.20 -13.46
C SER A 297 -8.75 10.85 -14.18
N LEU A 298 -9.88 10.50 -14.79
CA LEU A 298 -10.10 9.20 -15.43
C LEU A 298 -10.30 9.36 -16.93
N THR A 299 -9.75 8.45 -17.72
CA THR A 299 -10.16 8.28 -19.13
C THR A 299 -11.59 7.72 -19.23
N PRO A 300 -12.25 7.81 -20.39
CA PRO A 300 -13.57 7.19 -20.58
C PRO A 300 -13.58 5.68 -20.30
N GLU A 301 -12.52 4.96 -20.66
CA GLU A 301 -12.39 3.52 -20.40
C GLU A 301 -12.24 3.22 -18.91
N GLU A 302 -11.42 4.01 -18.20
CA GLU A 302 -11.24 3.87 -16.74
C GLU A 302 -12.52 4.23 -15.99
N MET A 303 -13.25 5.25 -16.46
CA MET A 303 -14.53 5.65 -15.90
C MET A 303 -15.58 4.54 -16.04
N GLN A 304 -15.66 3.90 -17.22
CA GLN A 304 -16.54 2.76 -17.44
C GLN A 304 -16.16 1.58 -16.52
N ALA A 305 -14.87 1.29 -16.37
CA ALA A 305 -14.39 0.24 -15.49
C ALA A 305 -14.65 0.52 -13.99
N PHE A 306 -14.73 1.80 -13.60
CA PHE A 306 -15.14 2.19 -12.26
C PHE A 306 -16.65 2.03 -12.06
N ASP A 307 -17.46 2.46 -13.01
CA ASP A 307 -18.92 2.31 -12.94
C ASP A 307 -19.35 0.83 -12.91
N ASP A 308 -18.69 -0.02 -13.70
CA ASP A 308 -18.94 -1.47 -13.67
C ASP A 308 -18.55 -2.09 -12.32
N PHE A 309 -17.43 -1.65 -11.72
CA PHE A 309 -17.01 -2.10 -10.39
C PHE A 309 -18.04 -1.73 -9.30
N ILE A 310 -18.54 -0.49 -9.30
CA ILE A 310 -19.58 -0.06 -8.34
C ILE A 310 -20.85 -0.90 -8.51
N ARG A 311 -21.27 -1.17 -9.76
CA ARG A 311 -22.44 -2.02 -10.03
C ARG A 311 -22.24 -3.45 -9.53
N GLU A 312 -21.06 -4.04 -9.73
CA GLU A 312 -20.75 -5.38 -9.21
C GLU A 312 -20.81 -5.43 -7.67
N GLN A 313 -20.32 -4.40 -6.97
CA GLN A 313 -20.45 -4.32 -5.51
C GLN A 313 -21.92 -4.22 -5.08
N GLU A 314 -22.74 -3.43 -5.78
CA GLU A 314 -24.19 -3.32 -5.54
C GLU A 314 -24.92 -4.67 -5.75
N GLU A 315 -24.60 -5.40 -6.82
CA GLU A 315 -25.20 -6.73 -7.11
C GLU A 315 -24.77 -7.80 -6.08
N LEU A 316 -23.50 -7.79 -5.65
CA LEU A 316 -22.99 -8.65 -4.58
C LEU A 316 -23.72 -8.38 -3.26
N ARG A 317 -23.99 -7.11 -2.95
CA ARG A 317 -24.74 -6.68 -1.77
C ARG A 317 -26.19 -7.17 -1.79
N GLU A 318 -26.91 -6.98 -2.89
CA GLU A 318 -28.31 -7.43 -3.00
C GLU A 318 -28.42 -8.95 -2.78
N THR A 319 -27.41 -9.69 -3.24
CA THR A 319 -27.31 -11.15 -3.05
C THR A 319 -27.01 -11.51 -1.59
N GLN A 320 -26.18 -10.75 -0.88
CA GLN A 320 -25.86 -10.96 0.55
C GLN A 320 -27.04 -10.61 1.48
N GLU A 321 -27.76 -9.52 1.20
CA GLU A 321 -28.95 -9.12 1.96
C GLU A 321 -30.10 -10.14 1.78
N GLN A 322 -30.24 -10.76 0.60
CA GLN A 322 -31.24 -11.81 0.34
C GLN A 322 -30.90 -13.17 0.97
N THR A 323 -29.63 -13.46 1.17
CA THR A 323 -29.16 -14.75 1.71
C THR A 323 -28.97 -14.75 3.24
N GLY A 324 -29.01 -13.58 3.88
CA GLY A 324 -28.85 -13.44 5.33
C GLY A 324 -27.44 -13.73 5.84
N ALA A 325 -26.44 -13.68 4.95
CA ALA A 325 -25.03 -13.84 5.32
C ALA A 325 -24.55 -12.57 6.08
N PRO A 326 -23.80 -12.71 7.18
CA PRO A 326 -23.35 -11.56 7.96
C PRO A 326 -22.36 -10.69 7.17
N ILE A 327 -22.45 -9.37 7.38
CA ILE A 327 -21.53 -8.37 6.83
C ILE A 327 -20.14 -8.63 7.42
N MET A 328 -19.19 -9.07 6.58
CA MET A 328 -17.80 -9.24 6.99
C MET A 328 -17.21 -7.84 7.26
N GLY A 329 -16.88 -7.53 8.51
CA GLY A 329 -16.26 -6.25 8.90
C GLY A 329 -16.92 -5.48 10.04
N GLN A 330 -18.01 -5.96 10.66
CA GLN A 330 -18.46 -5.40 11.94
C GLN A 330 -17.59 -5.91 13.09
N THR A 331 -16.45 -5.28 13.32
CA THR A 331 -15.84 -5.23 14.66
C THR A 331 -16.64 -4.24 15.51
N PHE A 332 -17.05 -4.70 16.70
CA PHE A 332 -17.77 -3.93 17.73
C PHE A 332 -17.09 -2.64 18.14
#